data_AF-A0A1Q7C9X8-F1
#
_entry.id   AF-A0A1Q7C9X8-F1
#
_cell.length_a   1.000
_cell.length_b   1.000
_cell.length_c   1.000
_cell.angle_alpha   90.00
_cell.angle_beta   90.00
_cell.angle_gamma   90.00
#
_symmetry.space_group_name_H-M   'P 1'
#
loop_
_entity.id
_entity.type
_entity.pdbx_description
1 polymer ?
#
loop_
_entity_poly.entity_id
_entity_poly.type
_entity_poly.pdbx_seq_one_letter_code
_entity_poly.pdbx_strand_id
1 'polypeptide(L)' 'MTGNLSAAGVYIRADAAMEVGSTVEFEIALPPEVTGAKENVIIHCKGRVVRSDDPASSSGGGDSRGVACVIDSYDFVRR' A
#
# COMPACT_ATOMS: atom_id res chain seq x y z
N MET A 1 5.39 1.37 -6.25
CA MET A 1 5.06 0.01 -6.72
C MET A 1 4.81 -0.89 -5.52
N THR A 2 3.70 -1.61 -5.50
CA THR A 2 3.25 -2.49 -4.39
C THR A 2 4.02 -3.82 -4.45
N GLY A 3 4.68 -4.21 -3.36
CA GLY A 3 5.49 -5.45 -3.32
C GLY A 3 4.71 -6.67 -2.85
N ASN A 4 3.94 -6.55 -1.77
CA ASN A 4 3.11 -7.61 -1.20
C ASN A 4 1.79 -7.03 -0.69
N LEU A 5 0.66 -7.70 -0.92
CA LEU A 5 -0.67 -7.26 -0.52
C LEU A 5 -1.45 -8.43 0.08
N SER A 6 -2.17 -8.17 1.17
CA SER A 6 -3.13 -9.08 1.80
C SER A 6 -4.30 -8.29 2.38
N ALA A 7 -5.33 -8.98 2.88
CA ALA A 7 -6.42 -8.35 3.61
C ALA A 7 -5.95 -7.68 4.93
N ALA A 8 -4.84 -8.15 5.51
CA ALA A 8 -4.33 -7.66 6.79
C ALA A 8 -3.31 -6.53 6.66
N GLY A 9 -2.71 -6.33 5.48
CA GLY A 9 -1.63 -5.38 5.33
C GLY A 9 -0.97 -5.37 3.95
N VAL A 10 -0.15 -4.35 3.72
CA VAL A 10 0.55 -4.09 2.47
C VAL A 10 2.01 -3.77 2.73
N TYR A 11 2.85 -4.09 1.76
CA TYR A 11 4.22 -3.60 1.68
C TYR A 11 4.37 -2.78 0.39
N ILE A 12 4.58 -1.48 0.56
CA ILE A 12 4.66 -0.50 -0.53
C ILE A 12 6.02 0.18 -0.56
N ARG A 13 6.33 0.80 -1.69
CA ARG A 13 7.44 1.75 -1.81
C ARG A 13 6.90 3.17 -1.71
N ALA A 14 7.46 3.97 -0.83
CA ALA A 14 7.12 5.38 -0.65
C ALA A 14 8.37 6.25 -0.82
N ASP A 15 8.19 7.42 -1.42
CA ASP A 15 9.28 8.38 -1.65
C ASP A 15 9.54 9.24 -0.40
N ALA A 16 8.65 9.20 0.58
CA ALA A 16 8.75 9.91 1.84
C ALA A 16 9.02 8.94 3.01
N ALA A 17 9.73 9.44 4.02
CA ALA A 17 9.86 8.77 5.30
C ALA A 17 8.49 8.70 5.97
N MET A 18 8.10 7.52 6.45
CA MET A 18 6.90 7.34 7.24
C MET A 18 7.26 6.81 8.62
N GLU A 19 6.80 7.50 9.65
CA GLU A 19 7.06 7.11 11.03
C GLU A 19 6.26 5.86 11.39
N VAL A 20 6.90 4.91 12.08
CA VAL A 20 6.22 3.73 12.60
C VAL A 20 5.14 4.17 13.60
N GLY A 21 3.93 3.62 13.45
CA GLY A 21 2.76 4.00 14.21
C GLY A 21 1.93 5.14 13.60
N SER A 22 2.43 5.83 12.58
CA SER A 22 1.65 6.85 11.87
C SER A 22 0.47 6.24 11.12
N THR A 23 -0.64 6.98 11.06
CA THR A 23 -1.80 6.64 10.23
C THR A 23 -1.47 6.89 8.77
N VAL A 24 -1.87 5.94 7.91
CA VAL A 24 -1.74 6.06 6.46
C VAL A 24 -3.09 5.81 5.79
N GLU A 25 -3.36 6.57 4.74
CA GLU A 25 -4.46 6.31 3.80
C GLU A 25 -3.85 6.03 2.43
N PHE A 26 -4.35 4.99 1.76
CA PHE A 26 -3.87 4.61 0.44
C PHE A 26 -4.98 3.94 -0.37
N GLU A 27 -4.83 3.97 -1.69
CA GLU A 27 -5.77 3.34 -2.61
C GLU A 27 -5.14 2.09 -3.23
N ILE A 28 -5.95 1.03 -3.35
CA ILE A 28 -5.62 -0.15 -4.14
C ILE A 28 -6.54 -0.16 -5.35
N ALA A 29 -5.97 -0.05 -6.54
CA ALA A 29 -6.68 -0.28 -7.79
C ALA A 29 -6.54 -1.74 -8.20
N LEU A 30 -7.63 -2.49 -8.12
CA LEU A 30 -7.70 -3.85 -8.65
C LEU A 30 -8.23 -3.79 -10.09
N PRO A 31 -7.46 -4.28 -11.06
CA PRO A 31 -7.86 -4.20 -12.46
C PRO A 31 -8.95 -5.26 -12.78
N PRO A 32 -9.68 -5.09 -13.90
CA PRO A 32 -10.83 -5.92 -14.26
C PRO A 32 -10.48 -7.40 -14.37
N GLU A 33 -9.26 -7.72 -14.81
CA GLU A 33 -8.79 -9.10 -15.02
C GLU A 33 -8.67 -9.89 -13.72
N VAL A 34 -8.50 -9.20 -12.59
CA VAL A 34 -8.41 -9.81 -11.25
C VAL A 34 -9.79 -9.93 -10.60
N THR A 35 -10.68 -8.97 -10.85
CA THR A 35 -11.97 -8.85 -10.16
C THR A 35 -13.16 -9.42 -10.94
N GLY A 36 -13.01 -9.62 -12.25
CA GLY A 36 -14.10 -9.96 -13.15
C GLY A 36 -15.08 -8.80 -13.39
N ALA A 37 -14.75 -7.58 -12.93
CA ALA A 37 -15.56 -6.39 -13.14
C ALA A 37 -15.40 -5.84 -14.56
N LYS A 38 -16.18 -4.81 -14.93
CA LYS A 38 -16.03 -4.09 -16.21
C LYS A 38 -14.97 -3.00 -16.16
N GLU A 39 -14.66 -2.51 -14.96
CA GLU A 39 -13.76 -1.40 -14.70
C GLU A 39 -12.91 -1.66 -13.46
N ASN A 40 -11.93 -0.80 -13.20
CA ASN A 40 -11.08 -0.92 -12.02
C ASN A 40 -11.91 -0.82 -10.75
N VAL A 41 -11.74 -1.78 -9.85
CA VAL A 41 -12.29 -1.69 -8.51
C VAL A 41 -11.29 -0.94 -7.65
N ILE A 42 -11.67 0.25 -7.19
CA ILE A 42 -10.85 1.07 -6.31
C ILE A 42 -11.24 0.77 -4.85
N ILE A 43 -10.25 0.46 -4.04
CA ILE A 43 -10.41 0.21 -2.61
C ILE A 43 -9.66 1.30 -1.86
N HIS A 44 -10.37 2.07 -1.04
CA HIS A 44 -9.77 3.02 -0.12
C HIS A 44 -9.42 2.30 1.18
N CYS A 45 -8.16 2.31 1.56
CA CYS A 45 -7.67 1.67 2.77
C CYS A 45 -7.20 2.72 3.77
N LYS A 46 -7.49 2.45 5.05
CA LYS A 46 -6.89 3.16 6.18
C LYS A 46 -6.11 2.16 7.01
N GLY A 47 -4.96 2.59 7.49
CA GLY A 47 -4.02 1.71 8.14
C GLY A 47 -3.00 2.42 9.01
N ARG A 48 -2.04 1.65 9.49
CA ARG A 48 -0.90 2.14 10.26
C ARG A 48 0.41 1.56 9.76
N VAL A 49 1.45 2.37 9.77
CA VAL A 49 2.81 1.91 9.48
C VAL A 49 3.30 1.03 10.63
N VAL A 50 3.76 -0.17 10.32
CA VAL A 50 4.36 -1.10 11.29
C VAL A 50 5.85 -1.31 11.06
N ARG A 51 6.36 -0.95 9.87
CA ARG A 51 7.79 -1.00 9.55
C ARG A 51 8.12 0.02 8.46
N SER A 52 9.26 0.70 8.60
CA SER A 52 9.86 1.49 7.52
C SER A 52 11.31 1.07 7.35
N ASP A 53 11.69 0.74 6.13
CA ASP A 53 13.01 0.28 5.74
C ASP A 53 13.81 1.49 5.21
N ASP A 54 15.09 1.57 5.58
CA ASP A 54 15.97 2.66 5.11
C ASP A 54 16.26 2.53 3.60
N PRO A 55 16.39 3.64 2.87
CA PRO A 55 16.58 3.62 1.41
C PRO A 55 17.86 2.86 1.03
N ALA A 56 18.89 2.87 1.89
CA ALA A 56 20.14 2.13 1.71
C ALA A 56 19.99 0.59 1.75
N SER A 57 18.91 0.06 2.34
CA SER A 57 18.65 -1.38 2.38
C SER A 57 17.90 -1.91 1.15
N SER A 58 17.42 -1.00 0.28
CA SER A 58 16.64 -1.33 -0.90
C SER A 58 17.57 -1.67 -2.06
N SER A 59 17.66 -2.95 -2.42
CA SER A 59 18.52 -3.47 -3.51
C SER A 59 18.09 -3.06 -4.93
N GLY A 60 17.32 -1.97 -5.08
CA GLY A 60 16.90 -1.42 -6.37
C GLY A 60 17.02 0.10 -6.33
N GLY A 61 17.99 0.63 -7.09
CA GLY A 61 18.49 2.01 -7.04
C GLY A 61 17.48 3.12 -7.32
N GLY A 62 16.67 3.44 -6.31
CA GLY A 62 15.93 4.69 -6.21
C GLY A 62 15.70 5.03 -4.74
N ASP A 63 15.54 6.32 -4.41
CA ASP A 63 15.31 6.84 -3.06
C ASP A 63 14.02 6.34 -2.38
N SER A 64 13.27 5.45 -3.06
CA SER A 64 12.05 4.85 -2.56
C SER A 64 12.33 3.91 -1.38
N ARG A 65 11.70 4.17 -0.25
CA ARG A 65 11.82 3.38 0.98
C ARG A 65 10.73 2.30 1.02
N GLY A 66 11.08 1.15 1.58
CA GLY A 66 10.11 0.09 1.86
C GLY A 66 9.26 0.45 3.07
N VAL A 67 7.94 0.35 2.98
CA VAL A 67 7.04 0.62 4.10
C VAL A 67 6.02 -0.50 4.21
N ALA A 68 5.96 -1.14 5.38
CA ALA A 68 4.93 -2.12 5.71
C ALA A 68 3.84 -1.45 6.54
N CYS A 69 2.59 -1.62 6.09
CA CYS A 69 1.42 -1.07 6.74
C CYS A 69 0.42 -2.20 7.04
N VAL A 70 -0.26 -2.11 8.17
CA VAL A 70 -1.47 -2.91 8.43
C VAL A 70 -2.69 -2.19 7.89
N ILE A 71 -3.68 -2.95 7.43
CA ILE A 71 -4.98 -2.41 7.03
C ILE A 71 -5.92 -2.51 8.23
N ASP A 72 -6.42 -1.37 8.69
CA ASP A 72 -7.41 -1.29 9.76
C ASP A 72 -8.84 -1.37 9.22
N SER A 73 -9.09 -0.67 8.11
CA SER A 73 -10.38 -0.67 7.43
C SER A 73 -10.21 -0.43 5.94
N TYR A 74 -11.18 -0.89 5.16
CA TYR A 74 -11.22 -0.62 3.73
C TYR A 74 -12.67 -0.44 3.23
N ASP A 75 -12.82 0.39 2.21
CA ASP A 75 -14.10 0.67 1.57
C ASP A 75 -13.97 0.55 0.04
N PHE A 76 -14.94 -0.10 -0.59
CA PHE A 76 -15.02 -0.15 -2.06
C PHE A 76 -15.61 1.14 -2.59
N VAL A 77 -14.86 1.85 -3.42
CA VAL A 77 -15.36 3.03 -4.13
C VAL A 77 -16.12 2.56 -5.36
N ARG A 78 -17.44 2.75 -5.33
CA ARG A 78 -18.32 2.53 -6.49
C ARG A 78 -18.47 3.87 -7.20
N ARG A 79 -18.11 3.94 -8.48
CA ARG A 79 -18.41 5.07 -9.37
C ARG A 79 -19.54 4.73 -10.32
#